data_AF-A0A173WIH1-F1
#
_entry.id   AF-A0A173WIH1-F1
#
_cell.length_a   1.000
_cell.length_b   1.000
_cell.length_c   1.000
_cell.angle_alpha   90.00
_cell.angle_beta   90.00
_cell.angle_gamma   90.00
#
_symmetry.space_group_name_H-M   'P 1'
#
loop_
_entity.id
_entity.type
_entity.pdbx_description
1 polymer ?
#
loop_
_entity_poly.entity_id
_entity_poly.type
_entity_poly.pdbx_seq_one_letter_code
_entity_poly.pdbx_strand_id
1 'polypeptide(L)'
;MSWFFRTDKNGDGMKGYLDNVDTVERNLKDAGCDETLVKEFIKLIKTGERKRQLRMLEKHRSNLLEEIHKNEKKIECLDYLVCQMEKKMGKKIVVLSTSPRMGGNSEMMADAFIRGAAEAGHEAEKIHLYDKKIEFCKGCLACQHTGACVIRDDAAVIVEQMRQADVLVFATPIYFYEMSGQMKTLLDRTNPLFPGEYAFRDIYLLAASADEEASSMDGAVKGLEGWISCFEQAHLSGVIRGAGADKKGEIENVPEALNAAYEFGRNV
;
A
#
# COMPACT_ATOMS: atom_id res chain seq x y z
N MET A 1 -4.61 0.41 -29.02
CA MET A 1 -4.66 0.72 -30.47
C MET A 1 -6.07 1.13 -30.83
N SER A 2 -6.21 2.37 -31.28
CA SER A 2 -7.44 3.03 -31.68
C SER A 2 -8.06 2.38 -32.92
N TRP A 3 -9.24 1.77 -32.79
CA TRP A 3 -10.13 1.55 -33.94
C TRP A 3 -11.25 2.58 -33.84
N PHE A 4 -10.98 3.74 -34.42
CA PHE A 4 -11.93 4.82 -34.65
C PHE A 4 -13.06 4.30 -35.54
N PHE A 5 -14.29 4.25 -35.01
CA PHE A 5 -15.50 4.23 -35.83
C PHE A 5 -15.50 5.48 -36.71
N ARG A 6 -15.18 5.34 -38.00
CA ARG A 6 -15.59 6.31 -39.02
C ARG A 6 -17.10 6.16 -39.22
N THR A 7 -17.89 6.89 -38.42
CA THR A 7 -19.29 7.13 -38.77
C THR A 7 -19.32 8.27 -39.79
N ASP A 8 -19.55 7.93 -41.05
CA ASP A 8 -19.92 8.92 -42.06
C ASP A 8 -21.31 9.48 -41.68
N LYS A 9 -21.43 10.80 -41.55
CA LYS A 9 -22.64 11.48 -41.02
C LYS A 9 -23.85 11.46 -41.97
N ASN A 10 -23.70 10.85 -43.13
CA ASN A 10 -24.78 10.58 -44.07
C ASN A 10 -25.05 9.08 -44.03
N GLY A 11 -26.27 8.66 -43.69
CA GLY A 11 -26.69 7.27 -43.47
C GLY A 11 -26.60 6.30 -44.67
N ASP A 12 -25.63 6.48 -45.56
CA ASP A 12 -25.38 5.70 -46.78
C ASP A 12 -24.21 4.70 -46.61
N GLY A 13 -23.36 4.86 -45.58
CA GLY A 13 -22.18 4.00 -45.37
C GLY A 13 -22.47 2.55 -44.98
N MET A 14 -23.66 2.25 -44.46
CA MET A 14 -24.05 0.89 -44.04
C MET A 14 -24.62 0.06 -45.20
N LYS A 15 -24.82 0.67 -46.38
CA LYS A 15 -25.43 0.02 -47.55
C LYS A 15 -24.46 -0.92 -48.27
N GLY A 16 -23.14 -0.68 -48.19
CA GLY A 16 -22.11 -1.53 -48.83
C GLY A 16 -21.34 -2.48 -47.91
N TYR A 17 -21.43 -2.33 -46.58
CA TYR A 17 -20.62 -3.13 -45.64
C TYR A 17 -21.07 -4.59 -45.54
N LEU A 18 -22.39 -4.82 -45.63
CA LEU A 18 -22.98 -6.17 -45.63
C LEU A 18 -22.91 -6.85 -47.01
N ASP A 19 -22.52 -6.12 -48.05
CA ASP A 19 -22.43 -6.64 -49.42
C ASP A 19 -21.13 -7.43 -49.65
N ASN A 20 -20.12 -7.24 -48.79
CA ASN A 20 -18.87 -8.00 -48.81
C ASN A 20 -18.90 -9.12 -47.75
N VAL A 21 -19.39 -10.29 -48.17
CA VAL A 21 -19.55 -11.49 -47.34
C VAL A 21 -18.23 -11.90 -46.65
N ASP A 22 -17.11 -11.84 -47.36
CA ASP A 22 -15.79 -12.24 -46.83
C ASP A 22 -15.36 -11.33 -45.66
N THR A 23 -15.67 -10.04 -45.75
CA THR A 23 -15.35 -9.08 -44.67
C THR A 23 -16.20 -9.33 -43.44
N VAL A 24 -17.49 -9.62 -43.62
CA VAL A 24 -18.40 -9.93 -42.52
C VAL A 24 -18.01 -11.25 -41.84
N GLU A 25 -17.68 -12.28 -42.61
CA GLU A 25 -17.22 -13.56 -42.10
C GLU A 25 -15.97 -13.40 -41.23
N ARG A 26 -14.97 -12.64 -41.70
CA ARG A 26 -13.75 -12.37 -40.93
C ARG A 26 -14.06 -11.68 -39.60
N ASN A 27 -14.88 -10.62 -39.60
CA ASN A 27 -15.20 -9.90 -38.37
C ASN A 27 -15.94 -10.78 -37.34
N LEU A 28 -16.82 -11.68 -37.80
CA LEU A 28 -17.50 -12.61 -36.90
C LEU A 28 -16.52 -13.59 -36.27
N LYS A 29 -15.56 -14.10 -37.05
CA LYS A 29 -14.48 -14.96 -36.55
C LYS A 29 -13.60 -14.21 -35.53
N ASP A 30 -13.22 -12.98 -35.83
CA ASP A 30 -12.44 -12.12 -34.93
C ASP A 30 -13.19 -11.81 -33.62
N ALA A 31 -14.53 -11.74 -33.68
CA ALA A 31 -15.39 -11.60 -32.52
C ALA A 31 -15.63 -12.93 -31.74
N GLY A 32 -14.95 -14.01 -32.12
CA GLY A 32 -15.07 -15.32 -31.46
C GLY A 32 -16.36 -16.07 -31.76
N CYS A 33 -17.09 -15.73 -32.83
CA CYS A 33 -18.25 -16.51 -33.26
C CYS A 33 -17.80 -17.87 -33.81
N ASP A 34 -18.46 -18.95 -33.38
CA ASP A 34 -18.19 -20.28 -33.92
C ASP A 34 -18.61 -20.43 -35.39
N GLU A 35 -18.07 -21.45 -36.07
CA GLU A 35 -18.35 -21.69 -37.49
C GLU A 35 -19.84 -21.86 -37.82
N THR A 36 -20.62 -22.39 -36.88
CA THR A 36 -22.05 -22.64 -37.07
C THR A 36 -22.82 -21.33 -37.10
N LEU A 37 -22.51 -20.43 -36.15
CA LEU A 37 -23.08 -19.09 -36.06
C LEU A 37 -22.70 -18.25 -37.27
N VAL A 38 -21.43 -18.32 -37.69
CA VAL A 38 -20.94 -17.65 -38.90
C VAL A 38 -21.71 -18.13 -40.14
N LYS A 39 -21.82 -19.44 -40.36
CA LYS A 39 -22.55 -20.01 -41.52
C LYS A 39 -24.03 -19.60 -41.52
N GLU A 40 -24.69 -19.64 -40.36
CA GLU A 40 -26.07 -19.19 -40.23
C GLU A 40 -26.22 -17.69 -40.52
N PHE A 41 -25.30 -16.87 -40.01
CA PHE A 41 -25.31 -15.42 -40.23
C PHE A 41 -25.17 -15.07 -41.72
N ILE A 42 -24.21 -15.69 -42.42
CA ILE A 42 -24.03 -15.48 -43.86
C ILE A 42 -25.27 -15.93 -44.65
N LYS A 43 -25.94 -17.01 -44.26
CA LYS A 43 -27.20 -17.43 -44.88
C LYS A 43 -28.28 -16.35 -44.76
N LEU A 44 -28.40 -15.71 -43.61
CA LEU A 44 -29.36 -14.63 -43.38
C LEU A 44 -29.06 -13.36 -44.18
N ILE A 45 -27.80 -13.11 -44.54
CA ILE A 45 -27.43 -12.03 -45.47
C ILE A 45 -28.08 -12.27 -46.83
N LYS A 46 -27.98 -13.50 -47.35
CA LYS A 46 -28.56 -13.88 -48.64
C LYS A 46 -30.10 -13.79 -48.65
N THR A 47 -30.76 -14.03 -47.52
CA THR A 47 -32.24 -13.96 -47.41
C THR A 47 -32.77 -12.59 -46.99
N GLY A 48 -31.90 -11.62 -46.67
CA GLY A 48 -32.28 -10.25 -46.31
C GLY A 48 -32.90 -10.11 -44.90
N GLU A 49 -32.76 -11.11 -44.03
CA GLU A 49 -33.40 -11.15 -42.70
C GLU A 49 -32.66 -10.32 -41.63
N ARG A 50 -32.58 -8.99 -41.83
CA ARG A 50 -31.80 -8.07 -40.97
C ARG A 50 -32.17 -8.11 -39.48
N LYS A 51 -33.46 -8.26 -39.14
CA LYS A 51 -33.90 -8.36 -37.73
C LYS A 51 -33.35 -9.61 -37.03
N ARG A 52 -33.17 -10.71 -37.77
CA ARG A 52 -32.62 -11.96 -37.21
C ARG A 52 -31.11 -11.86 -37.06
N GLN A 53 -30.41 -11.26 -38.02
CA GLN A 53 -28.98 -10.94 -37.91
C GLN A 53 -28.69 -10.11 -36.66
N LEU A 54 -29.41 -9.01 -36.46
CA LEU A 54 -29.21 -8.14 -35.31
C LEU A 54 -29.38 -8.90 -33.99
N ARG A 55 -30.45 -9.70 -33.87
CA ARG A 55 -30.68 -10.55 -32.69
C ARG A 55 -29.57 -11.57 -32.45
N MET A 56 -28.97 -12.13 -33.49
CA MET A 56 -27.83 -13.04 -33.34
C MET A 56 -26.60 -12.33 -32.78
N LEU A 57 -26.28 -11.14 -33.29
CA LEU A 57 -25.16 -10.33 -32.79
C LEU A 57 -25.40 -9.86 -31.35
N GLU A 58 -26.61 -9.39 -31.04
CA GLU A 58 -26.99 -8.98 -29.69
C GLU A 58 -26.88 -10.14 -28.70
N LYS A 59 -27.32 -11.34 -29.10
CA LYS A 59 -27.20 -12.56 -28.31
C LYS A 59 -25.74 -12.94 -28.08
N HIS A 60 -24.90 -12.96 -29.12
CA HIS A 60 -23.47 -13.26 -28.99
C HIS A 60 -22.77 -12.25 -28.08
N ARG A 61 -23.04 -10.96 -28.26
CA ARG A 61 -22.53 -9.89 -27.39
C ARG A 61 -22.95 -10.11 -25.93
N SER A 62 -24.21 -10.47 -25.68
CA SER A 62 -24.70 -10.76 -24.33
C SER A 62 -23.96 -11.94 -23.70
N ASN A 63 -23.73 -13.01 -24.47
CA ASN A 63 -22.99 -14.19 -24.00
C ASN A 63 -21.54 -13.83 -23.64
N LEU A 64 -20.84 -13.04 -24.47
CA LEU A 64 -19.48 -12.60 -24.18
C LEU A 64 -19.41 -11.75 -22.89
N LEU A 65 -20.39 -10.87 -22.68
CA LEU A 65 -20.48 -10.08 -21.44
C LEU A 65 -20.72 -10.98 -20.22
N GLU A 66 -21.56 -12.00 -20.34
CA GLU A 66 -21.77 -12.98 -19.26
C GLU A 66 -20.49 -13.76 -18.95
N GLU A 67 -19.68 -14.12 -19.95
CA GLU A 67 -18.38 -14.76 -19.74
C GLU A 67 -17.38 -13.85 -19.03
N ILE A 68 -17.33 -12.57 -19.41
CA ILE A 68 -16.50 -11.57 -18.72
C ILE A 68 -16.91 -11.49 -17.25
N HIS A 69 -18.19 -11.31 -16.95
CA HIS A 69 -18.66 -11.25 -15.55
C HIS A 69 -18.39 -12.55 -14.77
N LYS A 70 -18.46 -13.72 -15.42
CA LYS A 70 -18.10 -15.00 -14.79
C LYS A 70 -16.61 -15.07 -14.47
N ASN A 71 -15.75 -14.59 -15.37
CA ASN A 71 -14.31 -14.60 -15.15
C ASN A 71 -13.88 -13.53 -14.14
N GLU A 72 -14.50 -12.37 -14.12
CA GLU A 72 -14.31 -11.34 -13.10
C GLU A 72 -14.59 -11.90 -11.69
N LYS A 73 -15.72 -12.58 -11.49
CA LYS A 73 -16.02 -13.27 -10.23
C LYS A 73 -14.98 -14.34 -9.83
N LYS A 74 -14.42 -15.05 -10.81
CA LYS A 74 -13.34 -16.02 -10.55
C LYS A 74 -12.08 -15.32 -10.08
N ILE A 75 -11.73 -14.19 -10.70
CA ILE A 75 -10.58 -13.36 -10.31
C ILE A 75 -10.79 -12.84 -8.88
N GLU A 76 -11.96 -12.29 -8.56
CA GLU A 76 -12.28 -11.85 -7.19
C GLU A 76 -12.11 -12.98 -6.15
N CYS A 77 -12.52 -14.20 -6.48
CA CYS A 77 -12.31 -15.36 -5.61
C CYS A 77 -10.82 -15.72 -5.46
N LEU A 78 -10.03 -15.61 -6.52
CA LEU A 78 -8.58 -15.83 -6.46
C LEU A 78 -7.88 -14.73 -5.65
N ASP A 79 -8.25 -13.46 -5.85
CA ASP A 79 -7.73 -12.32 -5.10
C ASP A 79 -8.05 -12.47 -3.60
N TYR A 80 -9.25 -12.93 -3.26
CA TYR A 80 -9.58 -13.27 -1.88
C TYR A 80 -8.64 -14.34 -1.31
N LEU A 81 -8.38 -15.43 -2.05
CA LEU A 81 -7.48 -16.49 -1.61
C LEU A 81 -6.04 -16.01 -1.46
N VAL A 82 -5.54 -15.21 -2.40
CA VAL A 82 -4.22 -14.56 -2.30
C VAL A 82 -4.15 -13.71 -1.04
N CYS A 83 -5.14 -12.86 -0.81
CA CYS A 83 -5.22 -12.04 0.40
C CYS A 83 -5.25 -12.88 1.69
N GLN A 84 -5.98 -14.02 1.71
CA GLN A 84 -5.99 -14.93 2.86
C GLN A 84 -4.62 -15.59 3.08
N MET A 85 -3.89 -15.89 2.00
CA MET A 85 -2.56 -16.48 2.08
C MET A 85 -1.53 -15.45 2.55
N GLU A 86 -1.60 -14.22 2.05
CA GLU A 86 -0.76 -13.09 2.52
C GLU A 86 -1.01 -12.80 4.00
N LYS A 87 -2.26 -12.81 4.48
CA LYS A 87 -2.55 -12.71 5.92
C LYS A 87 -1.96 -13.85 6.74
N LYS A 88 -1.80 -15.04 6.15
CA LYS A 88 -1.13 -16.17 6.79
C LYS A 88 0.39 -16.08 6.74
N MET A 89 0.95 -15.23 5.90
CA MET A 89 2.37 -14.91 5.91
C MET A 89 2.57 -13.77 6.91
N GLY A 90 3.26 -14.03 8.02
CA GLY A 90 3.55 -12.99 9.00
C GLY A 90 4.28 -11.82 8.35
N LYS A 91 3.80 -10.59 8.57
CA LYS A 91 4.51 -9.37 8.19
C LYS A 91 5.77 -9.22 9.05
N LYS A 92 6.83 -8.66 8.46
CA LYS A 92 8.03 -8.22 9.19
C LYS A 92 7.85 -6.78 9.64
N ILE A 93 7.83 -6.58 10.94
CA ILE A 93 7.60 -5.28 11.58
C ILE A 93 8.88 -4.84 12.28
N VAL A 94 9.30 -3.60 12.03
CA VAL A 94 10.39 -2.98 12.78
C VAL A 94 9.83 -1.84 13.63
N VAL A 95 9.98 -1.98 14.95
CA VAL A 95 9.57 -1.00 15.94
C VAL A 95 10.78 -0.23 16.45
N LEU A 96 10.86 1.05 16.09
CA LEU A 96 11.95 1.96 16.43
C LEU A 96 11.61 2.70 17.73
N SER A 97 12.17 2.26 18.85
CA SER A 97 12.11 2.98 20.12
C SER A 97 13.18 4.06 20.15
N THR A 98 12.75 5.32 20.07
CA THR A 98 13.65 6.48 19.98
C THR A 98 13.80 7.21 21.32
N SER A 99 13.18 6.69 22.38
CA SER A 99 13.29 7.22 23.73
C SER A 99 14.72 7.11 24.27
N PRO A 100 15.30 8.19 24.82
CA PRO A 100 16.54 8.12 25.59
C PRO A 100 16.30 7.56 27.01
N ARG A 101 15.07 7.15 27.35
CA ARG A 101 14.74 6.51 28.62
C ARG A 101 14.28 5.08 28.34
N MET A 102 15.08 4.10 28.74
CA MET A 102 14.70 2.68 28.70
C MET A 102 13.46 2.43 29.56
N GLY A 103 12.48 1.69 29.04
CA GLY A 103 11.18 1.47 29.67
C GLY A 103 10.37 2.76 29.82
N GLY A 104 10.57 3.72 28.92
CA GLY A 104 9.81 4.98 28.90
C GLY A 104 8.39 4.79 28.37
N ASN A 105 7.58 5.85 28.47
CA ASN A 105 6.15 5.83 28.14
C ASN A 105 5.88 5.41 26.67
N SER A 106 6.65 5.94 25.71
CA SER A 106 6.53 5.53 24.30
C SER A 106 6.98 4.10 24.05
N GLU A 107 7.99 3.62 24.79
CA GLU A 107 8.49 2.24 24.68
C GLU A 107 7.47 1.23 25.18
N MET A 108 6.74 1.54 26.25
CA MET A 108 5.68 0.66 26.78
C MET A 108 4.50 0.56 25.82
N MET A 109 4.17 1.63 25.08
CA MET A 109 3.21 1.56 23.97
C MET A 109 3.73 0.68 22.84
N ALA A 110 5.02 0.79 22.47
CA ALA A 110 5.64 -0.12 21.52
C ALA A 110 5.54 -1.58 21.96
N ASP A 111 5.73 -1.88 23.25
CA ASP A 111 5.57 -3.23 23.79
C ASP A 111 4.13 -3.74 23.70
N ALA A 112 3.14 -2.88 23.93
CA ALA A 112 1.74 -3.22 23.69
C ALA A 112 1.46 -3.53 22.21
N PHE A 113 1.97 -2.72 21.29
CA PHE A 113 1.87 -2.95 19.85
C PHE A 113 2.51 -4.29 19.44
N ILE A 114 3.73 -4.57 19.89
CA ILE A 114 4.45 -5.81 19.58
C ILE A 114 3.66 -7.03 20.04
N ARG A 115 3.04 -6.97 21.23
CA ARG A 115 2.17 -8.05 21.72
C ARG A 115 0.99 -8.30 20.78
N GLY A 116 0.28 -7.24 20.40
CA GLY A 116 -0.83 -7.36 19.46
C GLY A 116 -0.41 -7.96 18.11
N ALA A 117 0.71 -7.52 17.57
CA ALA A 117 1.25 -8.03 16.31
C ALA A 117 1.68 -9.50 16.39
N ALA A 118 2.32 -9.90 17.49
CA ALA A 118 2.70 -11.29 17.71
C ALA A 118 1.47 -12.21 17.81
N GLU A 119 0.40 -11.77 18.48
CA GLU A 119 -0.86 -12.51 18.56
C GLU A 119 -1.59 -12.62 17.21
N ALA A 120 -1.39 -11.64 16.31
CA ALA A 120 -1.86 -11.71 14.92
C ALA A 120 -0.97 -12.59 14.01
N GLY A 121 0.13 -13.14 14.52
CA GLY A 121 1.04 -14.01 13.78
C GLY A 121 2.12 -13.26 12.97
N HIS A 122 2.40 -12.01 13.30
CA HIS A 122 3.46 -11.22 12.68
C HIS A 122 4.79 -11.33 13.43
N GLU A 123 5.90 -11.10 12.73
CA GLU A 123 7.23 -11.01 13.33
C GLU A 123 7.56 -9.55 13.60
N ALA A 124 7.71 -9.17 14.88
CA ALA A 124 8.02 -7.81 15.27
C ALA A 124 9.35 -7.73 16.03
N GLU A 125 10.29 -6.95 15.50
CA GLU A 125 11.58 -6.66 16.11
C GLU A 125 11.60 -5.23 16.67
N LYS A 126 12.00 -5.08 17.93
CA LYS A 126 12.18 -3.77 18.57
C LYS A 126 13.65 -3.36 18.53
N ILE A 127 13.94 -2.21 17.92
CA ILE A 127 15.26 -1.58 17.91
C ILE A 127 15.23 -0.39 18.86
N HIS A 128 16.09 -0.40 19.88
CA HIS A 128 16.28 0.73 20.78
C HIS A 128 17.39 1.63 20.23
N LEU A 129 17.13 2.94 20.13
CA LEU A 129 18.18 3.91 19.81
C LEU A 129 18.99 4.34 21.03
N TYR A 130 18.54 3.99 22.24
CA TYR A 130 19.15 4.39 23.51
C TYR A 130 20.66 4.13 23.59
N ASP A 131 21.11 2.98 23.09
CA ASP A 131 22.51 2.52 23.14
C ASP A 131 23.20 2.57 21.77
N LYS A 132 22.55 3.17 20.76
CA LYS A 132 23.05 3.23 19.38
C LYS A 132 23.79 4.53 19.14
N LYS A 133 24.87 4.45 18.38
CA LYS A 133 25.62 5.61 17.90
C LYS A 133 25.14 5.95 16.50
N ILE A 134 24.52 7.11 16.38
CA ILE A 134 24.08 7.65 15.10
C ILE A 134 24.60 9.08 15.01
N GLU A 135 25.54 9.30 14.09
CA GLU A 135 26.09 10.62 13.80
C GLU A 135 25.12 11.44 12.96
N PHE A 136 25.24 12.76 12.99
CA PHE A 136 24.46 13.62 12.12
C PHE A 136 24.78 13.40 10.65
N CYS A 137 23.76 13.56 9.80
CA CYS A 137 23.92 13.48 8.36
C CYS A 137 24.86 14.59 7.87
N LYS A 138 25.86 14.23 7.05
CA LYS A 138 26.80 15.19 6.46
C LYS A 138 26.26 15.93 5.23
N GLY A 139 25.09 15.57 4.73
CA GLY A 139 24.54 16.15 3.48
C GLY A 139 25.39 15.89 2.23
N CYS A 140 26.30 14.90 2.25
CA CYS A 140 27.25 14.66 1.15
C CYS A 140 26.64 13.99 -0.09
N LEU A 141 25.42 13.46 0.01
CA LEU A 141 24.66 12.77 -1.05
C LEU A 141 25.34 11.54 -1.69
N ALA A 142 26.47 11.06 -1.18
CA ALA A 142 27.14 9.86 -1.71
C ALA A 142 26.24 8.61 -1.74
N CYS A 143 25.30 8.49 -0.78
CA CYS A 143 24.34 7.38 -0.73
C CYS A 143 23.33 7.36 -1.88
N GLN A 144 23.08 8.49 -2.54
CA GLN A 144 22.19 8.55 -3.70
C GLN A 144 22.75 7.80 -4.91
N HIS A 145 24.08 7.64 -4.98
CA HIS A 145 24.76 6.89 -6.03
C HIS A 145 25.17 5.49 -5.60
N THR A 146 25.49 5.31 -4.32
CA THR A 146 26.07 4.06 -3.80
C THR A 146 25.05 3.15 -3.11
N GLY A 147 23.87 3.66 -2.79
CA GLY A 147 22.87 2.94 -1.98
C GLY A 147 23.25 2.76 -0.51
N ALA A 148 24.41 3.26 -0.08
CA ALA A 148 24.94 3.09 1.27
C ALA A 148 25.53 4.39 1.81
N CYS A 149 25.50 4.58 3.14
CA CYS A 149 26.13 5.76 3.73
C CYS A 149 27.64 5.58 3.92
N VAL A 150 28.39 6.69 3.78
CA VAL A 150 29.83 6.77 4.07
C VAL A 150 30.16 6.77 5.56
N ILE A 151 29.20 7.12 6.42
CA ILE A 151 29.37 7.07 7.88
C ILE A 151 29.15 5.62 8.32
N ARG A 152 30.11 5.08 9.07
CA ARG A 152 30.10 3.71 9.58
C ARG A 152 29.71 3.72 11.06
N ASP A 153 28.42 3.86 11.28
CA ASP A 153 27.77 3.89 12.59
C ASP A 153 26.56 2.94 12.58
N ASP A 154 25.77 2.91 13.64
CA ASP A 154 24.68 1.94 13.79
C ASP A 154 23.51 2.22 12.81
N ALA A 155 23.42 3.42 12.24
CA ALA A 155 22.33 3.75 11.32
C ALA A 155 22.32 2.88 10.07
N ALA A 156 23.48 2.42 9.57
CA ALA A 156 23.53 1.60 8.36
C ALA A 156 22.75 0.28 8.54
N VAL A 157 22.91 -0.37 9.69
CA VAL A 157 22.21 -1.63 10.00
C VAL A 157 20.73 -1.38 10.23
N ILE A 158 20.39 -0.33 10.98
CA ILE A 158 18.99 0.03 11.26
C ILE A 158 18.24 0.36 9.96
N VAL A 159 18.85 1.16 9.07
CA VAL A 159 18.25 1.52 7.77
C VAL A 159 18.04 0.29 6.89
N GLU A 160 18.94 -0.69 6.94
CA GLU A 160 18.75 -1.94 6.19
C GLU A 160 17.62 -2.81 6.79
N GLN A 161 17.49 -2.87 8.12
CA GLN A 161 16.34 -3.51 8.76
C GLN A 161 15.03 -2.81 8.38
N MET A 162 15.02 -1.47 8.34
CA MET A 162 13.87 -0.69 7.87
C MET A 162 13.53 -1.01 6.40
N ARG A 163 14.53 -1.12 5.51
CA ARG A 163 14.32 -1.43 4.09
C ARG A 163 13.54 -2.72 3.88
N GLN A 164 13.82 -3.73 4.70
CA GLN A 164 13.26 -5.08 4.58
C GLN A 164 11.94 -5.27 5.34
N ALA A 165 11.53 -4.30 6.17
CA ALA A 165 10.29 -4.39 6.93
C ALA A 165 9.09 -4.05 6.06
N ASP A 166 7.97 -4.75 6.26
CA ASP A 166 6.67 -4.43 5.65
C ASP A 166 6.00 -3.25 6.38
N VAL A 167 6.29 -3.11 7.67
CA VAL A 167 5.66 -2.15 8.57
C VAL A 167 6.74 -1.48 9.44
N LEU A 168 6.67 -0.15 9.54
CA LEU A 168 7.52 0.63 10.44
C LEU A 168 6.70 1.27 11.55
N VAL A 169 7.17 1.15 12.79
CA VAL A 169 6.52 1.78 13.94
C VAL A 169 7.53 2.66 14.66
N PHE A 170 7.25 3.96 14.75
CA PHE A 170 8.09 4.90 15.48
C PHE A 170 7.50 5.17 16.86
N ALA A 171 8.22 4.79 17.92
CA ALA A 171 7.84 5.06 19.29
C ALA A 171 8.73 6.16 19.88
N THR A 172 8.18 7.37 20.03
CA THR A 172 8.94 8.56 20.42
C THR A 172 8.32 9.27 21.61
N PRO A 173 9.14 9.79 22.55
CA PRO A 173 8.68 10.86 23.43
C PRO A 173 8.53 12.16 22.62
N ILE A 174 7.65 13.04 23.09
CA ILE A 174 7.49 14.40 22.59
C ILE A 174 8.30 15.34 23.46
N TYR A 175 9.30 15.98 22.85
CA TYR A 175 10.16 16.95 23.51
C TYR A 175 9.99 18.29 22.81
N PHE A 176 9.59 19.32 23.58
CA PHE A 176 9.31 20.65 23.05
C PHE A 176 8.36 20.64 21.83
N TYR A 177 7.27 19.88 21.95
CA TYR A 177 6.22 19.76 20.93
C TYR A 177 6.66 19.10 19.61
N GLU A 178 7.75 18.33 19.64
CA GLU A 178 8.30 17.64 18.47
C GLU A 178 8.82 16.24 18.82
N MET A 179 9.10 15.42 17.79
CA MET A 179 9.73 14.10 17.95
C MET A 179 11.10 14.22 18.63
N SER A 180 11.60 13.11 19.18
CA SER A 180 12.92 13.10 19.82
C SER A 180 14.03 13.44 18.82
N GLY A 181 15.09 14.09 19.30
CA GLY A 181 16.28 14.35 18.49
C GLY A 181 16.92 13.07 17.96
N GLN A 182 16.82 11.97 18.71
CA GLN A 182 17.26 10.62 18.30
C GLN A 182 16.48 10.15 17.07
N MET A 183 15.15 10.30 17.08
CA MET A 183 14.31 9.97 15.94
C MET A 183 14.68 10.81 14.72
N LYS A 184 14.71 12.14 14.87
CA LYS A 184 15.03 13.04 13.74
C LYS A 184 16.41 12.76 13.15
N THR A 185 17.38 12.48 14.01
CA THR A 185 18.74 12.10 13.58
C THR A 185 18.69 10.82 12.76
N LEU A 186 18.01 9.76 13.20
CA LEU A 186 17.85 8.54 12.40
C LEU A 186 17.17 8.85 11.06
N LEU A 187 16.06 9.62 11.06
CA LEU A 187 15.34 9.97 9.83
C LEU A 187 16.25 10.66 8.80
N ASP A 188 17.10 11.60 9.22
CA ASP A 188 18.07 12.27 8.33
C ASP A 188 19.13 11.32 7.74
N ARG A 189 19.30 10.15 8.35
CA ARG A 189 20.26 9.10 7.93
C ARG A 189 19.62 8.05 7.02
N THR A 190 18.31 8.12 6.77
CA THR A 190 17.55 7.19 5.90
C THR A 190 17.65 7.48 4.41
N ASN A 191 18.35 8.54 4.00
CA ASN A 191 18.55 8.89 2.58
C ASN A 191 19.02 7.73 1.66
N PRO A 192 19.79 6.71 2.12
CA PRO A 192 20.10 5.52 1.31
C PRO A 192 18.88 4.68 0.89
N LEU A 193 17.71 4.85 1.51
CA LEU A 193 16.48 4.18 1.11
C LEU A 193 15.92 4.74 -0.20
N PHE A 194 16.11 6.03 -0.45
CA PHE A 194 15.48 6.76 -1.56
C PHE A 194 15.78 6.20 -2.97
N PRO A 195 17.02 5.88 -3.35
CA PRO A 195 17.30 5.37 -4.70
C PRO A 195 16.96 3.88 -4.90
N GLY A 196 16.58 3.16 -3.84
CA GLY A 196 16.40 1.71 -3.88
C GLY A 196 14.98 1.27 -3.58
N GLU A 197 14.72 -0.02 -3.78
CA GLU A 197 13.46 -0.63 -3.36
C GLU A 197 13.41 -0.73 -1.82
N TYR A 198 12.19 -0.59 -1.30
CA TYR A 198 11.86 -0.75 0.11
C TYR A 198 10.51 -1.47 0.23
N ALA A 199 10.41 -2.35 1.23
CA ALA A 199 9.24 -3.19 1.45
C ALA A 199 8.10 -2.44 2.15
N PHE A 200 8.43 -1.49 3.05
CA PHE A 200 7.43 -0.92 3.94
C PHE A 200 6.30 -0.19 3.20
N ARG A 201 5.09 -0.39 3.70
CA ARG A 201 3.86 0.26 3.21
C ARG A 201 3.14 1.00 4.33
N ASP A 202 3.05 0.35 5.49
CA ASP A 202 2.34 0.87 6.65
C ASP A 202 3.31 1.50 7.66
N ILE A 203 2.99 2.72 8.11
CA ILE A 203 3.80 3.45 9.08
C ILE A 203 2.92 3.90 10.25
N TYR A 204 3.36 3.61 11.47
CA TYR A 204 2.68 4.00 12.69
C TYR A 204 3.54 4.93 13.55
N LEU A 205 2.90 5.84 14.28
CA LEU A 205 3.54 6.71 15.27
C LEU A 205 2.92 6.50 16.65
N LEU A 206 3.75 6.16 17.63
CA LEU A 206 3.38 6.02 19.05
C LEU A 206 4.08 7.14 19.82
N ALA A 207 3.36 8.23 20.08
CA ALA A 207 3.90 9.44 20.68
C ALA A 207 3.44 9.61 22.13
N ALA A 208 4.36 9.90 23.05
CA ALA A 208 4.06 10.14 24.46
C ALA A 208 4.50 11.55 24.90
N SER A 209 3.63 12.30 25.59
CA SER A 209 3.90 13.65 26.09
C SER A 209 3.55 13.78 27.57
N ALA A 210 4.24 14.71 28.24
CA ALA A 210 3.85 15.16 29.58
C ALA A 210 2.61 16.08 29.52
N ASP A 211 2.47 16.85 28.44
CA ASP A 211 1.29 17.70 28.18
C ASP A 211 0.04 16.81 28.02
N GLU A 212 -1.07 17.25 28.60
CA GLU A 212 -2.38 16.56 28.55
C GLU A 212 -3.09 16.77 27.21
N GLU A 213 -2.74 17.82 26.48
CA GLU A 213 -3.36 18.13 25.20
C GLU A 213 -2.80 17.25 24.09
N ALA A 214 -3.69 16.54 23.38
CA ALA A 214 -3.31 15.68 22.26
C ALA A 214 -2.60 16.46 21.15
N SER A 215 -2.94 17.74 20.94
CA SER A 215 -2.32 18.63 19.94
C SER A 215 -0.83 18.85 20.18
N SER A 216 -0.33 18.54 21.39
CA SER A 216 1.10 18.65 21.72
C SER A 216 2.01 17.80 20.81
N MET A 217 1.45 16.81 20.12
CA MET A 217 2.18 15.90 19.23
C MET A 217 2.00 16.23 17.74
N ASP A 218 1.27 17.29 17.40
CA ASP A 218 0.98 17.66 15.99
C ASP A 218 2.26 17.97 15.20
N GLY A 219 3.25 18.59 15.84
CA GLY A 219 4.57 18.81 15.24
C GLY A 219 5.23 17.50 14.83
N ALA A 220 5.30 16.54 15.75
CA ALA A 220 5.88 15.22 15.51
C ALA A 220 5.17 14.45 14.40
N VAL A 221 3.83 14.47 14.39
CA VAL A 221 3.04 13.90 13.31
C VAL A 221 3.42 14.56 11.99
N LYS A 222 3.47 15.90 11.97
CA LYS A 222 3.77 16.64 10.74
C LYS A 222 5.18 16.38 10.22
N GLY A 223 6.16 16.33 11.11
CA GLY A 223 7.55 16.01 10.79
C GLY A 223 7.68 14.62 10.19
N LEU A 224 6.99 13.62 10.77
CA LEU A 224 6.97 12.26 10.24
C LEU A 224 6.25 12.19 8.89
N GLU A 225 5.09 12.82 8.72
CA GLU A 225 4.39 12.91 7.43
C GLU A 225 5.31 13.47 6.33
N GLY A 226 6.12 14.48 6.65
CA GLY A 226 7.11 15.02 5.74
C GLY A 226 8.13 13.97 5.29
N TRP A 227 8.62 13.14 6.21
CA TRP A 227 9.49 12.02 5.87
C TRP A 227 8.78 10.94 5.04
N ILE A 228 7.55 10.57 5.41
CA ILE A 228 6.72 9.59 4.68
C ILE A 228 6.48 10.04 3.24
N SER A 229 6.27 11.35 3.01
CA SER A 229 6.04 11.91 1.67
C SER A 229 7.19 11.67 0.68
N CYS A 230 8.39 11.31 1.16
CA CYS A 230 9.51 10.92 0.32
C CYS A 230 9.42 9.47 -0.21
N PHE A 231 8.44 8.68 0.25
CA PHE A 231 8.26 7.26 -0.07
C PHE A 231 6.86 7.02 -0.64
N GLU A 232 6.73 7.06 -1.97
CA GLU A 232 5.44 7.02 -2.69
C GLU A 232 4.52 5.83 -2.35
N GLN A 233 5.08 4.70 -1.93
CA GLN A 233 4.32 3.49 -1.61
C GLN A 233 3.97 3.39 -0.13
N ALA A 234 4.48 4.31 0.70
CA ALA A 234 4.27 4.31 2.13
C ALA A 234 3.21 5.33 2.54
N HIS A 235 2.49 5.05 3.62
CA HIS A 235 1.49 5.94 4.18
C HIS A 235 1.45 5.84 5.70
N LEU A 236 0.94 6.91 6.34
CA LEU A 236 0.70 6.92 7.78
C LEU A 236 -0.60 6.15 8.08
N SER A 237 -0.46 4.94 8.61
CA SER A 237 -1.57 4.03 8.88
C SER A 237 -2.22 4.28 10.25
N GLY A 238 -1.51 4.91 11.19
CA GLY A 238 -2.10 5.30 12.48
C GLY A 238 -1.18 6.10 13.40
N VAL A 239 -1.80 6.90 14.27
CA VAL A 239 -1.11 7.67 15.31
C VAL A 239 -1.76 7.40 16.67
N ILE A 240 -0.93 7.12 17.67
CA ILE A 240 -1.36 7.02 19.07
C ILE A 240 -0.75 8.17 19.85
N ARG A 241 -1.63 8.85 20.59
CA ARG A 241 -1.28 10.02 21.39
C ARG A 241 -1.44 9.71 22.87
N GLY A 242 -0.35 9.26 23.50
CA GLY A 242 -0.25 9.05 24.94
C GLY A 242 0.03 10.36 25.68
N ALA A 243 -1.00 11.21 25.82
CA ALA A 243 -0.89 12.49 26.51
C ALA A 243 -0.96 12.34 28.04
N GLY A 244 -0.45 13.33 28.78
CA GLY A 244 -0.50 13.38 30.25
C GLY A 244 0.43 12.41 30.98
N ALA A 245 1.41 11.80 30.30
CA ALA A 245 2.35 10.85 30.88
C ALA A 245 3.74 11.52 31.08
N ASP A 246 3.91 12.22 32.20
CA ASP A 246 5.12 12.98 32.53
C ASP A 246 6.26 12.08 33.04
N LYS A 247 6.00 11.34 34.12
CA LYS A 247 7.00 10.45 34.70
C LYS A 247 7.06 9.12 33.95
N LYS A 248 8.22 8.48 34.06
CA LYS A 248 8.43 7.14 33.50
C LYS A 248 7.41 6.17 34.09
N GLY A 249 6.70 5.47 33.21
CA GLY A 249 5.70 4.47 33.59
C GLY A 249 4.29 5.03 33.75
N GLU A 250 4.09 6.35 33.74
CA GLU A 250 2.75 6.93 33.91
C GLU A 250 1.80 6.63 32.75
N ILE A 251 2.31 6.16 31.61
CA ILE A 251 1.46 5.68 30.52
C ILE A 251 0.60 4.46 30.93
N GLU A 252 0.96 3.73 31.98
CA GLU A 252 0.10 2.67 32.56
C GLU A 252 -1.23 3.23 33.06
N ASN A 253 -1.27 4.51 33.42
CA ASN A 253 -2.48 5.20 33.84
C ASN A 253 -3.29 5.75 32.65
N VAL A 254 -2.83 5.52 31.41
CA VAL A 254 -3.51 5.91 30.17
C VAL A 254 -3.88 4.64 29.38
N PRO A 255 -4.83 3.83 29.89
CA PRO A 255 -5.15 2.52 29.32
C PRO A 255 -5.66 2.62 27.87
N GLU A 256 -6.28 3.73 27.49
CA GLU A 256 -6.73 3.98 26.12
C GLU A 256 -5.56 3.95 25.13
N ALA A 257 -4.41 4.54 25.50
CA ALA A 257 -3.22 4.57 24.65
C ALA A 257 -2.57 3.18 24.52
N LEU A 258 -2.49 2.42 25.62
CA LEU A 258 -1.94 1.05 25.61
C LEU A 258 -2.85 0.08 24.85
N ASN A 259 -4.17 0.18 25.04
CA ASN A 259 -5.14 -0.64 24.32
C ASN A 259 -5.16 -0.31 22.83
N ALA A 260 -5.11 0.97 22.47
CA ALA A 260 -4.99 1.38 21.08
C ALA A 260 -3.69 0.85 20.45
N ALA A 261 -2.57 0.84 21.18
CA ALA A 261 -1.30 0.34 20.67
C ALA A 261 -1.36 -1.16 20.41
N TYR A 262 -1.92 -1.91 21.36
CA TYR A 262 -2.18 -3.33 21.21
C TYR A 262 -3.11 -3.63 20.02
N GLU A 263 -4.23 -2.91 19.89
CA GLU A 263 -5.16 -3.13 18.79
C GLU A 263 -4.59 -2.71 17.43
N PHE A 264 -3.76 -1.67 17.37
CA PHE A 264 -3.01 -1.35 16.16
C PHE A 264 -2.12 -2.51 15.75
N GLY A 265 -1.31 -3.05 16.69
CA GLY A 265 -0.47 -4.21 16.44
C GLY A 265 -1.25 -5.43 15.95
N ARG A 266 -2.42 -5.67 16.54
CA ARG A 266 -3.29 -6.81 16.19
C ARG A 266 -3.93 -6.70 14.80
N ASN A 267 -4.11 -5.48 14.31
CA ASN A 267 -4.82 -5.19 13.05
C ASN A 267 -3.88 -4.71 11.94
N VAL A 268 -2.56 -4.90 12.10
CA VAL A 268 -1.56 -4.65 11.05
C VAL A 268 -1.84 -5.51 9.81
#